data_AF-A0A953XVR1-F1
#
_entry.id   AF-A0A953XVR1-F1
#
_cell.length_a   1.000
_cell.length_b   1.000
_cell.length_c   1.000
_cell.angle_alpha   90.00
_cell.angle_beta   90.00
_cell.angle_gamma   90.00
#
_symmetry.space_group_name_H-M   'P 1'
#
loop_
_entity.id
_entity.type
_entity.pdbx_description
1 polymer ?
#
loop_
_entity_poly.entity_id
_entity_poly.type
_entity_poly.pdbx_seq_one_letter_code
_entity_poly.pdbx_strand_id
1 'polypeptide(L)'
;AETEKYAHVTYFFNGGAEQPNPGEERSLVQSPKVATYDLQPEMSAPEVSRKVAEAIRTGRFEFVLVNFANPDMTGHTGIFDAAVKGIQAVDAALKVVLDAANETGYAVLVTADHGNAEEMQIEGRDSTQHSHNKVPLVLTGKHPARNLRDGGKLADVAPTVLELMGLDKPAEMTGESLLT
;
A
#
# COMPACT_ATOMS: atom_id res chain seq x y z
N ALA A 1 -1.08 3.29 -8.78
CA ALA A 1 -1.44 4.27 -7.72
C ALA A 1 -2.18 5.44 -8.37
N GLU A 2 -2.72 6.36 -7.56
CA GLU A 2 -3.15 7.66 -8.07
C GLU A 2 -2.00 8.68 -8.14
N THR A 3 -2.24 9.85 -8.74
CA THR A 3 -1.22 10.87 -9.04
C THR A 3 -0.30 11.19 -7.86
N GLU A 4 -0.87 11.44 -6.68
CA GLU A 4 -0.10 11.82 -5.47
C GLU A 4 0.96 10.79 -5.07
N LYS A 5 0.67 9.50 -5.28
CA LYS A 5 1.56 8.40 -4.88
C LYS A 5 2.15 7.65 -6.08
N TYR A 6 2.07 8.20 -7.28
CA TYR A 6 2.60 7.57 -8.49
C TYR A 6 4.13 7.46 -8.47
N ALA A 7 4.84 8.52 -8.08
CA ALA A 7 6.29 8.50 -7.93
C ALA A 7 6.75 7.48 -6.85
N HIS A 8 5.91 7.25 -5.83
CA HIS A 8 6.19 6.36 -4.72
C HIS A 8 6.23 4.89 -5.16
N VAL A 9 5.30 4.47 -6.00
CA VAL A 9 5.25 3.10 -6.55
C VAL A 9 6.06 2.92 -7.84
N THR A 10 6.80 3.93 -8.26
CA THR A 10 7.64 3.88 -9.47
C THR A 10 9.07 4.26 -9.12
N TYR A 11 9.41 5.54 -9.18
CA TYR A 11 10.75 6.05 -8.92
C TYR A 11 11.31 5.63 -7.56
N PHE A 12 10.58 5.86 -6.46
CA PHE A 12 11.07 5.55 -5.12
C PHE A 12 11.12 4.04 -4.85
N PHE A 13 10.07 3.29 -5.23
CA PHE A 13 10.05 1.83 -5.10
C PHE A 13 11.20 1.16 -5.88
N ASN A 14 11.55 1.69 -7.05
CA ASN A 14 12.66 1.20 -7.88
C ASN A 14 14.04 1.73 -7.44
N GLY A 15 14.17 2.28 -6.23
CA GLY A 15 15.46 2.75 -5.70
C GLY A 15 16.02 3.98 -6.42
N GLY A 16 15.14 4.83 -6.98
CA GLY A 16 15.51 6.04 -7.71
C GLY A 16 15.71 5.84 -9.22
N ALA A 17 15.32 4.69 -9.78
CA ALA A 17 15.34 4.44 -11.22
C ALA A 17 14.03 4.90 -11.88
N GLU A 18 14.14 5.78 -12.88
CA GLU A 18 12.97 6.32 -13.59
C GLU A 18 12.42 5.36 -14.65
N GLN A 19 13.31 4.68 -15.38
CA GLN A 19 12.95 3.71 -16.42
C GLN A 19 12.27 2.47 -15.79
N PRO A 20 11.14 2.00 -16.33
CA PRO A 20 10.55 0.73 -15.90
C PRO A 20 11.48 -0.44 -16.16
N ASN A 21 11.49 -1.42 -15.26
CA ASN A 21 12.18 -2.69 -15.49
C ASN A 21 11.49 -3.51 -16.60
N PRO A 22 12.19 -4.45 -17.25
CA PRO A 22 11.55 -5.36 -18.20
C PRO A 22 10.36 -6.09 -17.56
N GLY A 23 9.19 -6.02 -18.21
CA GLY A 23 7.95 -6.61 -17.70
C GLY A 23 7.20 -5.76 -16.66
N GLU A 24 7.75 -4.63 -16.22
CA GLU A 24 7.08 -3.69 -15.33
C GLU A 24 6.02 -2.88 -16.10
N GLU A 25 4.75 -3.09 -15.79
CA GLU A 25 3.64 -2.28 -16.30
C GLU A 25 3.16 -1.30 -15.22
N ARG A 26 3.00 -0.03 -15.59
CA ARG A 26 2.59 1.04 -14.67
C ARG A 26 1.18 1.52 -14.99
N SER A 27 0.36 1.72 -13.96
CA SER A 27 -0.99 2.28 -14.09
C SER A 27 -1.17 3.50 -13.19
N LEU A 28 -1.50 4.63 -13.82
CA LEU A 28 -1.80 5.90 -13.18
C LEU A 28 -3.31 6.13 -13.19
N VAL A 29 -3.86 6.44 -12.01
CA VAL A 29 -5.20 7.01 -11.84
C VAL A 29 -5.05 8.49 -11.52
N GLN A 30 -5.89 9.36 -12.09
CA GLN A 30 -5.83 10.77 -11.76
C GLN A 30 -6.41 11.00 -10.36
N SER A 31 -5.66 11.67 -9.48
CA SER A 31 -6.19 12.19 -8.22
C SER A 31 -7.27 13.26 -8.50
N PRO A 32 -8.24 13.46 -7.60
CA PRO A 32 -9.29 14.45 -7.81
C PRO A 32 -8.73 15.87 -7.83
N LYS A 33 -9.32 16.73 -8.68
CA LYS A 33 -8.95 18.14 -8.79
C LYS A 33 -9.66 18.97 -7.73
N VAL A 34 -9.24 18.81 -6.47
CA VAL A 34 -9.73 19.56 -5.31
C VAL A 34 -8.62 20.41 -4.71
N ALA A 35 -8.99 21.47 -3.98
CA ALA A 35 -8.00 22.35 -3.34
C ALA A 35 -7.23 21.63 -2.23
N THR A 36 -7.94 20.83 -1.43
CA THR A 36 -7.43 19.99 -0.37
C THR A 36 -8.26 18.70 -0.32
N TYR A 37 -7.64 17.59 0.07
CA TYR A 37 -8.26 16.26 -0.06
C TYR A 37 -9.34 15.96 0.97
N ASP A 38 -9.53 16.80 1.99
CA ASP A 38 -10.70 16.74 2.88
C ASP A 38 -12.03 17.00 2.16
N LEU A 39 -12.00 17.71 1.02
CA LEU A 39 -13.17 17.96 0.18
C LEU A 39 -13.64 16.70 -0.58
N GLN A 40 -12.74 15.73 -0.77
CA GLN A 40 -13.03 14.45 -1.40
C GLN A 40 -12.16 13.34 -0.77
N PRO A 41 -12.45 12.92 0.49
CA PRO A 41 -11.58 12.02 1.25
C PRO A 41 -11.43 10.63 0.63
N GLU A 42 -12.40 10.18 -0.17
CA GLU A 42 -12.34 8.93 -0.92
C GLU A 42 -11.29 8.96 -2.04
N MET A 43 -10.81 10.15 -2.40
CA MET A 43 -9.85 10.41 -3.48
C MET A 43 -10.18 9.57 -4.72
N SER A 44 -9.21 8.82 -5.24
CA SER A 44 -9.40 7.92 -6.36
C SER A 44 -9.26 6.44 -5.97
N ALA A 45 -9.35 6.11 -4.67
CA ALA A 45 -9.28 4.74 -4.16
C ALA A 45 -10.29 3.76 -4.83
N PRO A 46 -11.54 4.18 -5.13
CA PRO A 46 -12.48 3.30 -5.86
C PRO A 46 -12.00 2.94 -7.27
N GLU A 47 -11.41 3.88 -8.01
CA GLU A 47 -10.88 3.59 -9.35
C GLU A 47 -9.58 2.79 -9.27
N VAL A 48 -8.68 3.12 -8.34
CA VAL A 48 -7.43 2.39 -8.12
C VAL A 48 -7.71 0.92 -7.80
N SER A 49 -8.60 0.63 -6.84
CA SER A 49 -8.94 -0.75 -6.47
C SER A 49 -9.57 -1.53 -7.61
N ARG A 50 -10.46 -0.93 -8.40
CA ARG A 50 -11.03 -1.57 -9.60
C ARG A 50 -9.95 -1.97 -10.60
N LYS A 51 -9.01 -1.08 -10.92
CA LYS A 51 -7.92 -1.37 -11.86
C LYS A 51 -6.98 -2.47 -11.34
N VAL A 52 -6.67 -2.45 -10.05
CA VAL A 52 -5.84 -3.48 -9.42
C VAL A 52 -6.55 -4.83 -9.44
N ALA A 53 -7.83 -4.88 -9.07
CA ALA A 53 -8.64 -6.10 -9.12
C ALA A 53 -8.77 -6.64 -10.55
N GLU A 54 -8.94 -5.79 -11.55
CA GLU A 54 -8.93 -6.17 -12.96
C GLU A 54 -7.57 -6.77 -13.35
N ALA A 55 -6.46 -6.11 -13.00
CA ALA A 55 -5.10 -6.60 -13.27
C ALA A 55 -4.85 -7.98 -12.64
N ILE A 56 -5.22 -8.18 -11.37
CA ILE A 56 -5.13 -9.47 -10.68
C ILE A 56 -5.94 -10.55 -11.42
N ARG A 57 -7.17 -10.24 -11.82
CA ARG A 57 -8.04 -11.18 -12.56
C ARG A 57 -7.50 -11.58 -13.92
N THR A 58 -6.64 -10.79 -14.54
CA THR A 58 -6.00 -11.19 -15.80
C THR A 58 -5.03 -12.36 -15.64
N GLY A 59 -4.49 -12.59 -14.44
CA GLY A 59 -3.46 -13.61 -14.19
C GLY A 59 -2.12 -13.36 -14.89
N ARG A 60 -1.90 -12.18 -15.50
CA ARG A 60 -0.67 -11.87 -16.24
C ARG A 60 0.51 -11.45 -15.36
N PHE A 61 0.24 -11.03 -14.12
CA PHE A 61 1.24 -10.38 -13.26
C PHE A 61 1.56 -11.24 -12.05
N GLU A 62 2.78 -11.75 -11.93
CA GLU A 62 3.20 -12.55 -10.76
C GLU A 62 3.32 -11.71 -9.48
N PHE A 63 3.52 -10.40 -9.62
CA PHE A 63 3.57 -9.44 -8.53
C PHE A 63 2.78 -8.19 -8.89
N VAL A 64 1.98 -7.68 -7.93
CA VAL A 64 1.18 -6.46 -8.08
C VAL A 64 1.42 -5.56 -6.87
N LEU A 65 1.83 -4.32 -7.12
CA LEU A 65 2.02 -3.29 -6.11
C LEU A 65 0.95 -2.20 -6.24
N VAL A 66 0.31 -1.84 -5.13
CA VAL A 66 -0.64 -0.73 -5.05
C VAL A 66 -0.33 0.14 -3.83
N ASN A 67 -0.51 1.45 -4.00
CA ASN A 67 -0.53 2.42 -2.90
C ASN A 67 -1.90 3.11 -2.90
N PHE A 68 -2.51 3.18 -1.72
CA PHE A 68 -3.70 3.98 -1.45
C PHE A 68 -3.28 5.24 -0.68
N ALA A 69 -3.47 6.41 -1.30
CA ALA A 69 -2.95 7.67 -0.80
C ALA A 69 -3.76 8.24 0.37
N ASN A 70 -5.01 7.81 0.54
CA ASN A 70 -6.01 8.49 1.34
C ASN A 70 -5.60 8.77 2.77
N PRO A 71 -5.13 7.80 3.57
CA PRO A 71 -4.87 8.04 4.99
C PRO A 71 -3.81 9.12 5.18
N ASP A 72 -2.80 9.15 4.32
CA ASP A 72 -1.75 10.14 4.38
C ASP A 72 -2.22 11.53 3.89
N MET A 73 -2.81 11.58 2.69
CA MET A 73 -3.21 12.85 2.07
C MET A 73 -4.35 13.53 2.84
N THR A 74 -5.27 12.76 3.40
CA THR A 74 -6.33 13.29 4.28
C THR A 74 -5.82 13.58 5.68
N GLY A 75 -4.86 12.79 6.20
CA GLY A 75 -4.18 13.04 7.46
C GLY A 75 -3.46 14.39 7.50
N HIS A 76 -2.78 14.75 6.41
CA HIS A 76 -2.13 16.06 6.24
C HIS A 76 -3.08 17.27 6.30
N THR A 77 -4.40 17.09 6.19
CA THR A 77 -5.36 18.19 6.35
C THR A 77 -5.58 18.56 7.81
N GLY A 78 -5.29 17.65 8.76
CA GLY A 78 -5.62 17.82 10.18
C GLY A 78 -7.11 17.67 10.50
N ILE A 79 -7.97 17.39 9.51
CA ILE A 79 -9.41 17.27 9.69
C ILE A 79 -9.76 15.81 10.00
N PHE A 80 -10.02 15.52 11.28
CA PHE A 80 -10.30 14.16 11.77
C PHE A 80 -11.38 13.44 10.96
N ASP A 81 -12.53 14.08 10.72
CA ASP A 81 -13.64 13.47 9.99
C ASP A 81 -13.29 13.13 8.53
N ALA A 82 -12.40 13.91 7.91
CA ALA A 82 -11.89 13.61 6.57
C ALA A 82 -10.96 12.39 6.61
N ALA A 83 -10.04 12.32 7.58
CA ALA A 83 -9.16 11.16 7.75
C ALA A 83 -9.95 9.86 7.98
N VAL A 84 -10.99 9.90 8.81
CA VAL A 84 -11.89 8.76 9.04
C VAL A 84 -12.54 8.30 7.73
N LYS A 85 -13.09 9.21 6.93
CA LYS A 85 -13.70 8.88 5.63
C LYS A 85 -12.67 8.35 4.63
N GLY A 86 -11.46 8.89 4.62
CA GLY A 86 -10.36 8.40 3.80
C GLY A 86 -9.98 6.96 4.14
N ILE A 87 -9.87 6.63 5.43
CA ILE A 87 -9.61 5.27 5.90
C ILE A 87 -10.76 4.32 5.52
N GLN A 88 -12.02 4.74 5.69
CA GLN A 88 -13.19 3.93 5.30
C GLN A 88 -13.21 3.63 3.79
N ALA A 89 -12.81 4.60 2.95
CA ALA A 89 -12.68 4.40 1.52
C ALA A 89 -11.59 3.38 1.18
N VAL A 90 -10.45 3.40 1.90
CA VAL A 90 -9.39 2.41 1.74
C VAL A 90 -9.81 1.03 2.21
N ASP A 91 -10.55 0.91 3.31
CA ASP A 91 -11.09 -0.38 3.78
C ASP A 91 -11.99 -1.02 2.71
N ALA A 92 -12.91 -0.24 2.14
CA ALA A 92 -13.77 -0.69 1.05
C ALA A 92 -12.96 -1.06 -0.21
N ALA A 93 -11.95 -0.27 -0.57
CA ALA A 93 -11.06 -0.52 -1.69
C ALA A 93 -10.20 -1.78 -1.49
N LEU A 94 -9.71 -2.01 -0.27
CA LEU A 94 -8.96 -3.19 0.10
C LEU A 94 -9.82 -4.45 -0.04
N LYS A 95 -11.09 -4.41 0.38
CA LYS A 95 -12.02 -5.52 0.15
C LYS A 95 -12.11 -5.90 -1.33
N VAL A 96 -12.22 -4.93 -2.24
CA VAL A 96 -12.27 -5.20 -3.70
C VAL A 96 -11.01 -5.91 -4.20
N VAL A 97 -9.85 -5.50 -3.72
CA VAL A 97 -8.55 -6.13 -4.08
C VAL A 97 -8.44 -7.53 -3.49
N LEU A 98 -8.81 -7.72 -2.22
CA LEU A 98 -8.76 -9.02 -1.54
C LEU A 98 -9.73 -10.03 -2.15
N ASP A 99 -10.93 -9.62 -2.54
CA ASP A 99 -11.89 -10.49 -3.22
C ASP A 99 -11.29 -11.01 -4.55
N ALA A 100 -10.69 -10.13 -5.36
CA ALA A 100 -10.01 -10.52 -6.60
C ALA A 100 -8.81 -11.45 -6.35
N ALA A 101 -7.99 -11.16 -5.33
CA ALA A 101 -6.87 -12.01 -4.94
C ALA A 101 -7.31 -13.41 -4.50
N ASN A 102 -8.41 -13.52 -3.76
CA ASN A 102 -8.98 -14.80 -3.34
C ASN A 102 -9.51 -15.61 -4.52
N GLU A 103 -10.14 -14.96 -5.50
CA GLU A 103 -10.65 -15.61 -6.72
C GLU A 103 -9.52 -16.23 -7.56
N THR A 104 -8.36 -15.57 -7.63
CA THR A 104 -7.23 -15.99 -8.48
C THR A 104 -6.10 -16.68 -7.75
N GLY A 105 -6.13 -16.70 -6.41
CA GLY A 105 -5.17 -17.41 -5.59
C GLY A 105 -3.87 -16.66 -5.30
N TYR A 106 -3.93 -15.33 -5.22
CA TYR A 106 -2.79 -14.51 -4.79
C TYR A 106 -2.63 -14.55 -3.26
N ALA A 107 -1.38 -14.58 -2.80
CA ALA A 107 -1.03 -14.15 -1.45
C ALA A 107 -1.00 -12.62 -1.42
N VAL A 108 -1.44 -12.02 -0.31
CA VAL A 108 -1.50 -10.57 -0.15
C VAL A 108 -0.82 -10.16 1.15
N LEU A 109 0.13 -9.23 1.04
CA LEU A 109 0.69 -8.50 2.18
C LEU A 109 0.09 -7.10 2.23
N VAL A 110 -0.55 -6.76 3.34
CA VAL A 110 -1.06 -5.41 3.62
C VAL A 110 -0.14 -4.73 4.62
N THR A 111 0.46 -3.61 4.23
CA THR A 111 1.38 -2.82 5.06
C THR A 111 1.20 -1.32 4.78
N ALA A 112 1.82 -0.48 5.60
CA ALA A 112 2.01 0.94 5.32
C ALA A 112 3.51 1.28 5.23
N ASP A 113 3.84 2.43 4.64
CA ASP A 113 5.18 3.02 4.59
C ASP A 113 5.49 3.84 5.85
N HIS A 114 4.47 4.47 6.45
CA HIS A 114 4.55 5.15 7.75
C HIS A 114 3.16 5.36 8.36
N GLY A 115 3.10 5.94 9.56
CA GLY A 115 1.86 6.44 10.19
C GLY A 115 1.57 7.90 9.85
N ASN A 116 0.32 8.31 10.03
CA ASN A 116 -0.18 9.69 9.92
C ASN A 116 -1.60 9.75 10.56
N ALA A 117 -2.59 9.16 9.89
CA ALA A 117 -4.00 9.29 10.24
C ALA A 117 -4.43 8.68 11.58
N GLU A 118 -3.58 7.88 12.23
CA GLU A 118 -3.83 7.36 13.57
C GLU A 118 -3.55 8.39 14.67
N GLU A 119 -2.83 9.47 14.38
CA GLU A 119 -2.47 10.53 15.32
C GLU A 119 -2.88 11.91 14.76
N MET A 120 -4.19 12.16 14.68
CA MET A 120 -4.76 13.41 14.15
C MET A 120 -4.74 14.59 15.14
N GLN A 121 -4.39 14.35 16.41
CA GLN A 121 -4.23 15.39 17.43
C GLN A 121 -3.07 15.09 18.36
N ILE A 122 -2.23 16.10 18.64
CA ILE A 122 -1.11 16.05 19.58
C ILE A 122 -1.27 17.19 20.57
N GLU A 123 -1.31 16.86 21.88
CA GLU A 123 -1.48 17.84 22.97
C GLU A 123 -2.70 18.78 22.77
N GLY A 124 -3.79 18.25 22.23
CA GLY A 124 -5.04 19.00 21.99
C GLY A 124 -5.00 19.94 20.78
N ARG A 125 -3.98 19.84 19.92
CA ARG A 125 -3.89 20.56 18.65
C ARG A 125 -3.93 19.58 17.49
N ASP A 126 -4.59 19.98 16.40
CA ASP A 126 -4.65 19.17 15.18
C ASP A 126 -3.24 18.92 14.65
N SER A 127 -2.99 17.67 14.25
CA SER A 127 -1.73 17.23 13.68
C SER A 127 -1.88 17.02 12.18
N THR A 128 -0.88 17.48 11.43
CA THR A 128 -0.79 17.32 9.98
C THR A 128 0.48 16.57 9.57
N GLN A 129 1.15 15.92 10.52
CA GLN A 129 2.48 15.31 10.32
C GLN A 129 2.39 13.79 10.40
N HIS A 130 3.39 13.13 9.80
CA HIS A 130 3.58 11.69 10.01
C HIS A 130 3.90 11.40 11.49
N SER A 131 3.60 10.19 11.91
CA SER A 131 3.96 9.70 13.23
C SER A 131 5.20 8.79 13.20
N HIS A 132 5.68 8.44 14.39
CA HIS A 132 6.68 7.39 14.59
C HIS A 132 6.05 6.05 15.00
N ASN A 133 4.74 5.90 14.87
CA ASN A 133 4.05 4.65 15.19
C ASN A 133 4.47 3.53 14.23
N LYS A 134 4.44 2.30 14.74
CA LYS A 134 4.72 1.12 13.91
C LYS A 134 3.59 0.92 12.89
N VAL A 135 3.97 0.48 11.70
CA VAL A 135 3.02 0.08 10.65
C VAL A 135 2.63 -1.38 10.79
N PRO A 136 1.40 -1.77 10.38
CA PRO A 136 1.00 -3.17 10.36
C PRO A 136 1.71 -3.91 9.23
N LEU A 137 1.85 -5.23 9.37
CA LEU A 137 2.08 -6.15 8.26
C LEU A 137 1.14 -7.34 8.43
N VAL A 138 0.22 -7.50 7.50
CA VAL A 138 -0.78 -8.58 7.53
C VAL A 138 -0.59 -9.47 6.30
N LEU A 139 -0.38 -10.76 6.52
CA LEU A 139 -0.42 -11.78 5.47
C LEU A 139 -1.83 -12.36 5.38
N THR A 140 -2.41 -12.34 4.19
CA THR A 140 -3.75 -12.86 3.89
C THR A 140 -3.83 -13.38 2.45
N GLY A 141 -5.01 -13.81 2.01
CA GLY A 141 -5.22 -14.43 0.70
C GLY A 141 -4.78 -15.89 0.68
N LYS A 142 -4.44 -16.41 -0.50
CA LYS A 142 -4.04 -17.80 -0.67
C LYS A 142 -2.54 -17.95 -0.49
N HIS A 143 -2.12 -18.37 0.70
CA HIS A 143 -0.70 -18.61 1.03
C HIS A 143 -0.54 -19.92 1.83
N PRO A 144 0.67 -20.51 1.86
CA PRO A 144 0.97 -21.59 2.80
C PRO A 144 0.73 -21.11 4.25
N ALA A 145 0.21 -21.98 5.13
CA ALA A 145 -0.01 -21.65 6.53
C ALA A 145 1.32 -21.31 7.24
N ARG A 146 1.67 -20.04 7.21
CA ARG A 146 2.89 -19.43 7.75
C ARG A 146 2.49 -18.29 8.65
N ASN A 147 3.29 -18.07 9.69
CA ASN A 147 3.13 -16.90 10.55
C ASN A 147 4.15 -15.83 10.19
N LEU A 148 3.94 -14.63 10.71
CA LEU A 148 4.91 -13.55 10.67
C LEU A 148 5.57 -13.41 12.04
N ARG A 149 6.90 -13.32 12.09
CA ARG A 149 7.63 -13.03 13.33
C ARG A 149 7.45 -11.56 13.75
N ASP A 150 7.55 -11.31 15.05
CA ASP A 150 7.60 -9.96 15.59
C ASP A 150 8.94 -9.25 15.29
N GLY A 151 8.95 -7.92 15.50
CA GLY A 151 10.17 -7.10 15.47
C GLY A 151 10.72 -6.83 14.06
N GLY A 152 9.87 -6.86 13.04
CA GLY A 152 10.24 -6.52 11.66
C GLY A 152 10.44 -5.02 11.42
N LYS A 153 11.00 -4.71 10.24
CA LYS A 153 11.17 -3.35 9.68
C LYS A 153 10.79 -3.35 8.19
N LEU A 154 10.63 -2.17 7.59
CA LEU A 154 10.26 -2.06 6.16
C LEU A 154 11.21 -2.81 5.21
N ALA A 155 12.52 -2.84 5.51
CA ALA A 155 13.51 -3.57 4.73
C ALA A 155 13.28 -5.10 4.70
N ASP A 156 12.46 -5.64 5.61
CA ASP A 156 12.15 -7.06 5.69
C ASP A 156 10.96 -7.46 4.77
N VAL A 157 10.21 -6.48 4.23
CA VAL A 157 9.01 -6.74 3.40
C VAL A 157 9.38 -7.36 2.06
N ALA A 158 10.38 -6.83 1.35
CA ALA A 158 10.79 -7.38 0.05
C ALA A 158 11.36 -8.81 0.15
N PRO A 159 12.25 -9.14 1.10
CA PRO A 159 12.63 -10.53 1.38
C PRO A 159 11.45 -11.47 1.67
N THR A 160 10.44 -10.99 2.41
CA THR A 160 9.22 -11.74 2.72
C THR A 160 8.41 -12.04 1.44
N VAL A 161 8.29 -11.06 0.53
CA VAL A 161 7.65 -11.24 -0.78
C VAL A 161 8.40 -12.28 -1.61
N LEU A 162 9.73 -12.20 -1.70
CA LEU A 162 10.54 -13.15 -2.46
C LEU A 162 10.36 -14.58 -1.95
N GLU A 163 10.35 -14.79 -0.63
CA GLU A 163 10.12 -16.12 -0.05
C GLU A 163 8.70 -16.65 -0.35
N LEU A 164 7.66 -15.79 -0.29
CA LEU A 164 6.29 -16.17 -0.70
C LEU A 164 6.21 -16.57 -2.17
N MET A 165 6.99 -15.93 -3.03
CA MET A 165 7.09 -16.22 -4.46
C MET A 165 7.99 -17.44 -4.76
N GLY A 166 8.71 -17.97 -3.76
CA GLY A 166 9.68 -19.04 -3.96
C GLY A 166 10.93 -18.61 -4.73
N LEU A 167 11.30 -17.33 -4.65
CA LEU A 167 12.46 -16.73 -5.31
C LEU A 167 13.62 -16.55 -4.32
N ASP A 168 14.85 -16.67 -4.83
CA ASP A 168 16.05 -16.47 -4.04
C ASP A 168 16.23 -14.99 -3.64
N LYS A 169 16.57 -14.76 -2.36
CA LYS A 169 16.93 -13.43 -1.86
C LYS A 169 18.33 -13.03 -2.35
N PRO A 170 18.50 -11.90 -3.07
CA PRO A 170 19.82 -11.43 -3.49
C PRO A 170 20.65 -10.96 -2.28
N ALA A 171 21.98 -11.01 -2.40
CA ALA A 171 22.91 -10.69 -1.30
C ALA A 171 22.86 -9.21 -0.86
N GLU A 172 22.45 -8.32 -1.77
CA GLU A 172 22.28 -6.89 -1.52
C GLU A 172 21.09 -6.60 -0.60
N MET A 173 20.08 -7.49 -0.56
CA MET A 173 18.94 -7.38 0.37
C MET A 173 19.34 -7.90 1.75
N THR A 174 19.80 -6.97 2.60
CA THR A 174 20.20 -7.25 4.00
C THR A 174 19.03 -7.37 4.98
N GLY A 175 17.80 -7.13 4.55
CA GLY A 175 16.60 -7.45 5.32
C GLY A 175 16.39 -8.96 5.41
N GLU A 176 15.61 -9.40 6.38
CA GLU A 176 15.32 -10.82 6.61
C GLU A 176 13.82 -11.08 6.53
N SER A 177 13.45 -12.17 5.85
CA SER A 177 12.04 -12.57 5.75
C SER A 177 11.38 -12.63 7.12
N LEU A 178 10.11 -12.24 7.14
CA LEU A 178 9.27 -12.26 8.32
C LEU A 178 8.52 -13.58 8.46
N LEU A 179 8.53 -14.45 7.45
CA LEU A 179 7.85 -15.75 7.51
C LEU A 179 8.51 -16.69 8.53
N THR A 180 7.66 -17.50 9.19
CA THR A 180 8.05 -18.63 10.04
C THR A 180 7.19 -19.85 9.71
#